data_AF-A0A9X0HI79-F1
#
_entry.id   AF-A0A9X0HI79-F1
#
_cell.length_a   1.000
_cell.length_b   1.000
_cell.length_c   1.000
_cell.angle_alpha   90.00
_cell.angle_beta   90.00
_cell.angle_gamma   90.00
#
_symmetry.space_group_name_H-M   'P 1'
#
loop_
_entity.id
_entity.type
_entity.pdbx_description
1 polymer ?
#
loop_
_entity_poly.entity_id
_entity_poly.type
_entity_poly.pdbx_seq_one_letter_code
_entity_poly.pdbx_strand_id
1 'polypeptide(L)'
;MAHELGHIIIPWHIGTLIADNANSFVIPESIYEASQAYWGIENEANRFAAELLMPRDWVLEQINELPDLARLHEVVTLHCGVSPQAAAYRLESFLPPHIVYCAEDSMVQYSGRTIGTHAYALTKGEMFLEEFIPNCYFPYCKAKFSWRLGGTTFHWWILPSIIEVAPDDNRNWREVLENIIMDINPPPGEIDFRLSVNGIIAAANGELKRAKTTKYSVESLIAISFQRFHNRDELANFIAHPDFKVYVQKRAIELVRKPEKRKRRSK
;
A
#
# COMPACT_ATOMS: atom_id res chain seq x y z
N MET A 1 14.04 22.61 -12.29
CA MET A 1 13.65 24.05 -12.32
C MET A 1 12.59 24.40 -11.28
N ALA A 2 11.43 23.73 -11.19
CA ALA A 2 10.43 24.05 -10.15
C ALA A 2 10.94 23.83 -8.70
N HIS A 3 11.72 22.75 -8.50
CA HIS A 3 12.42 22.48 -7.23
C HIS A 3 13.41 23.60 -6.86
N GLU A 4 14.29 23.97 -7.80
CA GLU A 4 15.22 25.11 -7.66
C GLU A 4 14.50 26.43 -7.38
N LEU A 5 13.35 26.67 -8.03
CA LEU A 5 12.52 27.83 -7.79
C LEU A 5 11.96 27.82 -6.36
N GLY A 6 11.62 26.65 -5.83
CA GLY A 6 11.23 26.45 -4.43
C GLY A 6 12.33 26.90 -3.46
N HIS A 7 13.59 26.55 -3.72
CA HIS A 7 14.73 27.03 -2.92
C HIS A 7 14.93 28.54 -2.94
N ILE A 8 14.42 29.24 -3.96
CA ILE A 8 14.50 30.71 -4.03
C ILE A 8 13.28 31.36 -3.36
N ILE A 9 12.08 30.89 -3.69
CA ILE A 9 10.83 31.53 -3.27
C ILE A 9 10.50 31.24 -1.80
N ILE A 10 10.67 30.00 -1.32
CA ILE A 10 10.29 29.62 0.05
C ILE A 10 11.12 30.38 1.09
N PRO A 11 12.47 30.42 1.01
CA PRO A 11 13.27 31.19 1.96
C PRO A 11 13.01 32.70 1.86
N TRP A 12 12.74 33.24 0.67
CA TRP A 12 12.36 34.65 0.51
C TRP A 12 11.02 34.98 1.18
N HIS A 13 10.02 34.11 1.02
CA HIS A 13 8.70 34.28 1.62
C HIS A 13 8.75 34.13 3.15
N ILE A 14 9.51 33.15 3.64
CA ILE A 14 9.77 32.99 5.08
C ILE A 14 10.55 34.19 5.63
N GLY A 15 11.56 34.67 4.91
CA GLY A 15 12.36 35.84 5.28
C GLY A 15 11.55 37.13 5.34
N THR A 16 10.57 37.31 4.46
CA THR A 16 9.63 38.45 4.50
C THR A 16 8.63 38.34 5.66
N LEU A 17 8.08 37.15 5.93
CA LEU A 17 7.19 36.90 7.08
C LEU A 17 7.89 37.04 8.44
N ILE A 18 9.20 36.74 8.52
CA ILE A 18 10.02 36.89 9.72
C ILE A 18 10.54 38.33 9.87
N ALA A 19 10.85 39.03 8.78
CA ALA A 19 11.21 40.45 8.83
C ALA A 19 10.07 41.32 9.39
N ASP A 20 8.81 40.92 9.16
CA ASP A 20 7.63 41.55 9.77
C ASP A 20 7.43 41.15 11.25
N ASN A 21 8.06 40.07 11.73
CA ASN A 21 8.00 39.56 13.11
C ASN A 21 9.41 39.41 13.70
N ALA A 22 10.03 40.55 14.02
CA ALA A 22 11.46 40.77 14.23
C ALA A 22 12.19 40.00 15.37
N ASN A 23 11.77 38.82 15.83
CA ASN A 23 12.34 38.19 17.04
C ASN A 23 12.67 36.68 17.00
N SER A 24 12.69 36.01 15.85
CA SER A 24 12.83 34.53 15.83
C SER A 24 13.84 34.00 14.81
N PHE A 25 15.11 34.41 14.90
CA PHE A 25 16.19 33.71 14.18
C PHE A 25 16.97 32.85 15.18
N VAL A 26 16.62 31.56 15.27
CA VAL A 26 17.38 30.58 16.06
C VAL A 26 18.48 30.02 15.16
N ILE A 27 19.73 30.35 15.46
CA ILE A 27 20.90 29.77 14.80
C ILE A 27 21.01 28.31 15.32
N PRO A 28 21.07 27.28 14.46
CA PRO A 28 21.22 25.90 14.91
C PRO A 28 22.52 25.75 15.72
N GLU A 29 22.43 25.23 16.95
CA GLU A 29 23.58 25.08 17.85
C GLU A 29 24.37 23.79 17.55
N SER A 30 23.81 22.88 16.75
CA SER A 30 24.46 21.62 16.38
C SER A 30 24.34 21.25 14.89
N ILE A 31 25.30 20.44 14.42
CA ILE A 31 25.32 19.87 13.07
C ILE A 31 24.07 18.99 12.81
N TYR A 32 23.53 18.36 13.85
CA TYR A 32 22.32 17.55 13.78
C TYR A 32 21.05 18.39 13.56
N GLU A 33 20.96 19.55 14.22
CA GLU A 33 19.86 20.50 14.00
C GLU A 33 19.95 21.14 12.61
N ALA A 34 21.17 21.45 12.15
CA ALA A 34 21.39 21.94 10.80
C ALA A 34 20.93 20.91 9.76
N SER A 35 21.29 19.62 9.90
CA SER A 35 20.91 18.59 8.93
C SER A 35 19.39 18.33 8.90
N GLN A 36 18.71 18.40 10.04
CA GLN A 36 17.24 18.34 10.11
C GLN A 36 16.57 19.54 9.44
N ALA A 37 17.12 20.75 9.65
CA ALA A 37 16.62 21.97 9.00
C ALA A 37 16.80 21.91 7.48
N TYR A 38 17.95 21.42 6.99
CA TYR A 38 18.19 21.19 5.56
C TYR A 38 17.19 20.19 4.96
N TRP A 39 16.95 19.06 5.64
CA TRP A 39 15.97 18.07 5.20
C TRP A 39 14.54 18.63 5.12
N GLY A 40 14.18 19.51 6.07
CA GLY A 40 12.91 20.24 6.04
C GLY A 40 12.78 21.15 4.82
N ILE A 41 13.82 21.92 4.49
CA ILE A 41 13.84 22.85 3.33
C ILE A 41 13.74 22.08 2.01
N GLU A 42 14.46 20.96 1.88
CA GLU A 42 14.40 20.08 0.71
C GLU A 42 12.99 19.51 0.48
N ASN A 43 12.36 19.01 1.54
CA ASN A 43 10.99 18.51 1.45
C ASN A 43 9.98 19.60 1.13
N GLU A 44 10.18 20.80 1.66
CA GLU A 44 9.33 21.96 1.37
C GLU A 44 9.45 22.37 -0.09
N ALA A 45 10.67 22.44 -0.63
CA ALA A 45 10.93 22.72 -2.04
C ALA A 45 10.32 21.66 -2.96
N ASN A 46 10.41 20.38 -2.59
CA ASN A 46 9.74 19.29 -3.30
C ASN A 46 8.22 19.42 -3.28
N ARG A 47 7.62 19.76 -2.14
CA ARG A 47 6.18 19.98 -2.01
C ARG A 47 5.71 21.17 -2.85
N PHE A 48 6.46 22.28 -2.81
CA PHE A 48 6.18 23.45 -3.63
C PHE A 48 6.24 23.13 -5.12
N ALA A 49 7.30 22.43 -5.58
CA ALA A 49 7.42 22.02 -6.96
C ALA A 49 6.29 21.10 -7.41
N ALA A 50 5.89 20.14 -6.56
CA ALA A 50 4.78 19.24 -6.84
C ALA A 50 3.45 19.99 -6.94
N GLU A 51 3.20 20.97 -6.06
CA GLU A 51 1.99 21.79 -6.11
C GLU A 51 1.97 22.72 -7.34
N LEU A 52 3.12 23.31 -7.68
CA LEU A 52 3.26 24.19 -8.82
C LEU A 52 3.04 23.46 -10.16
N LEU A 53 3.60 22.25 -10.28
CA LEU A 53 3.52 21.45 -11.52
C LEU A 53 2.23 20.64 -11.62
N MET A 54 1.73 20.13 -10.49
CA MET A 54 0.54 19.28 -10.42
C MET A 54 -0.44 19.81 -9.36
N PRO A 55 -1.16 20.91 -9.64
CA PRO A 55 -2.03 21.57 -8.66
C PRO A 55 -3.05 20.61 -8.05
N ARG A 56 -3.22 20.65 -6.73
CA ARG A 56 -4.07 19.72 -5.99
C ARG A 56 -5.49 19.66 -6.54
N ASP A 57 -6.11 20.82 -6.71
CA ASP A 57 -7.52 20.89 -7.08
C ASP A 57 -7.74 20.34 -8.49
N TRP A 58 -6.84 20.66 -9.42
CA TRP A 58 -6.85 20.09 -10.76
C TRP A 58 -6.67 18.56 -10.74
N VAL A 59 -5.71 18.03 -9.96
CA VAL A 59 -5.52 16.57 -9.86
C VAL A 59 -6.75 15.88 -9.26
N LEU A 60 -7.39 16.48 -8.27
CA LEU A 60 -8.63 15.96 -7.67
C LEU A 60 -9.81 15.97 -8.65
N GLU A 61 -9.94 17.00 -9.49
CA GLU A 61 -10.91 17.02 -10.59
C GLU A 61 -10.68 15.84 -11.54
N GLN A 62 -9.43 15.62 -11.97
CA GLN A 62 -9.10 14.51 -12.86
C GLN A 62 -9.38 13.14 -12.22
N ILE A 63 -9.13 12.97 -10.91
CA ILE A 63 -9.48 11.74 -10.18
C ILE A 63 -10.99 11.46 -10.21
N ASN A 64 -11.82 12.49 -10.13
CA ASN A 64 -13.27 12.33 -10.15
C ASN A 64 -13.82 12.03 -11.56
N GLU A 65 -13.14 12.53 -12.60
CA GLU A 65 -13.55 12.36 -14.00
C GLU A 65 -13.07 11.04 -14.61
N LEU A 66 -11.92 10.52 -14.16
CA LEU A 66 -11.23 9.38 -14.79
C LEU A 66 -11.15 8.18 -13.83
N PRO A 67 -12.09 7.22 -13.90
CA PRO A 67 -12.03 6.01 -13.09
C PRO A 67 -10.92 5.04 -13.50
N ASP A 68 -10.44 5.13 -14.75
CA ASP A 68 -9.28 4.37 -15.23
C ASP A 68 -7.99 5.03 -14.70
N LEU A 69 -7.35 4.37 -13.74
CA LEU A 69 -6.15 4.89 -13.08
C LEU A 69 -4.93 4.98 -14.02
N ALA A 70 -4.86 4.13 -15.05
CA ALA A 70 -3.78 4.22 -16.02
C ALA A 70 -3.98 5.44 -16.94
N ARG A 71 -5.22 5.68 -17.37
CA ARG A 71 -5.55 6.88 -18.15
C ARG A 71 -5.37 8.15 -17.33
N LEU A 72 -5.79 8.14 -16.06
CA LEU A 72 -5.54 9.25 -15.13
C LEU A 72 -4.04 9.53 -15.01
N HIS A 73 -3.23 8.49 -14.81
CA HIS A 73 -1.77 8.61 -14.70
C HIS A 73 -1.15 9.17 -15.99
N GLU A 74 -1.59 8.70 -17.15
CA GLU A 74 -1.19 9.25 -18.45
C GLU A 74 -1.55 10.74 -18.58
N VAL A 75 -2.80 11.12 -18.29
CA VAL A 75 -3.27 12.51 -18.40
C VAL A 75 -2.48 13.44 -17.48
N VAL A 76 -2.30 13.07 -16.21
CA VAL A 76 -1.49 13.87 -15.27
C VAL A 76 -0.05 13.99 -15.76
N THR A 77 0.55 12.91 -16.26
CA THR A 77 1.92 12.92 -16.75
C THR A 77 2.09 13.85 -17.94
N LEU A 78 1.25 13.70 -18.97
CA LEU A 78 1.38 14.43 -20.23
C LEU A 78 0.96 15.90 -20.09
N HIS A 79 -0.14 16.18 -19.39
CA HIS A 79 -0.66 17.53 -19.24
C HIS A 79 0.25 18.41 -18.37
N CYS A 80 0.79 17.86 -17.27
CA CYS A 80 1.69 18.60 -16.39
C CYS A 80 3.15 18.59 -16.87
N GLY A 81 3.49 17.80 -17.90
CA GLY A 81 4.86 17.69 -18.41
C GLY A 81 5.85 17.16 -17.38
N VAL A 82 5.41 16.26 -16.50
CA VAL A 82 6.22 15.68 -15.41
C VAL A 82 6.67 14.26 -15.75
N SER A 83 7.60 13.71 -14.98
CA SER A 83 7.93 12.29 -15.13
C SER A 83 6.77 11.40 -14.65
N PRO A 84 6.58 10.21 -15.25
CA PRO A 84 5.57 9.25 -14.78
C PRO A 84 5.70 8.93 -13.29
N GLN A 85 6.93 8.87 -12.77
CA GLN A 85 7.17 8.59 -11.35
C GLN A 85 6.68 9.72 -10.45
N ALA A 86 6.93 10.98 -10.81
CA ALA A 86 6.44 12.14 -10.06
C ALA A 86 4.90 12.20 -10.06
N ALA A 87 4.28 11.93 -11.22
CA ALA A 87 2.83 11.83 -11.34
C ALA A 87 2.26 10.71 -10.44
N ALA A 88 2.90 9.54 -10.41
CA ALA A 88 2.45 8.43 -9.58
C ALA A 88 2.50 8.75 -8.07
N TYR A 89 3.58 9.39 -7.59
CA TYR A 89 3.67 9.84 -6.20
C TYR A 89 2.63 10.90 -5.85
N ARG A 90 2.34 11.81 -6.78
CA ARG A 90 1.28 12.81 -6.58
C ARG A 90 -0.09 12.14 -6.46
N LEU A 91 -0.39 11.21 -7.35
CA LEU A 91 -1.64 10.44 -7.32
C LEU A 91 -1.76 9.60 -6.05
N GLU A 92 -0.68 8.97 -5.58
CA GLU A 92 -0.65 8.19 -4.32
C GLU A 92 -1.18 9.00 -3.12
N SER A 93 -0.86 10.30 -3.08
CA SER A 93 -1.25 11.18 -1.98
C SER A 93 -2.73 11.57 -1.94
N PHE A 94 -3.46 11.37 -3.04
CA PHE A 94 -4.87 11.77 -3.18
C PHE A 94 -5.82 10.60 -3.45
N LEU A 95 -5.33 9.50 -4.01
CA LEU A 95 -6.13 8.33 -4.29
C LEU A 95 -6.55 7.61 -3.00
N PRO A 96 -7.74 6.97 -2.99
CA PRO A 96 -8.21 6.23 -1.83
C PRO A 96 -7.33 5.00 -1.54
N PRO A 97 -7.41 4.43 -0.32
CA PRO A 97 -6.72 3.19 0.00
C PRO A 97 -7.10 2.01 -0.92
N HIS A 98 -6.32 0.93 -0.80
CA HIS A 98 -6.45 -0.32 -1.55
C HIS A 98 -6.01 -0.24 -3.02
N ILE A 99 -5.07 0.65 -3.34
CA ILE A 99 -4.46 0.74 -4.66
C ILE A 99 -2.96 0.45 -4.55
N VAL A 100 -2.45 -0.32 -5.51
CA VAL A 100 -1.01 -0.60 -5.72
C VAL A 100 -0.66 -0.24 -7.16
N TYR A 101 0.54 0.25 -7.40
CA TYR A 101 1.03 0.54 -8.74
C TYR A 101 2.48 0.11 -8.92
N CYS A 102 2.88 -0.13 -10.17
CA CYS A 102 4.28 -0.27 -10.55
C CYS A 102 4.56 0.27 -11.95
N ALA A 103 5.82 0.55 -12.21
CA ALA A 103 6.38 0.74 -13.54
C ALA A 103 7.37 -0.38 -13.82
N GLU A 104 7.31 -0.96 -15.01
CA GLU A 104 8.13 -2.09 -15.41
C GLU A 104 8.66 -1.94 -16.83
N ASP A 105 9.86 -2.48 -17.07
CA ASP A 105 10.42 -2.75 -18.38
C ASP A 105 11.15 -4.09 -18.29
N SER A 106 10.39 -5.20 -18.27
CA SER A 106 10.83 -6.56 -17.92
C SER A 106 11.26 -6.76 -16.46
N MET A 107 11.61 -5.68 -15.77
CA MET A 107 11.87 -5.61 -14.34
C MET A 107 11.15 -4.42 -13.73
N VAL A 108 10.75 -4.54 -12.46
CA VAL A 108 10.12 -3.47 -11.69
C VAL A 108 11.11 -2.32 -11.49
N GLN A 109 10.81 -1.16 -12.08
CA GLN A 109 11.64 0.05 -12.00
C GLN A 109 11.36 0.83 -10.72
N TYR A 110 10.07 1.01 -10.42
CA TYR A 110 9.57 1.56 -9.18
C TYR A 110 8.14 1.07 -8.94
N SER A 111 7.70 1.14 -7.69
CA SER A 111 6.38 0.74 -7.26
C SER A 111 5.94 1.57 -6.06
N GLY A 112 4.66 1.53 -5.77
CA GLY A 112 4.10 2.20 -4.60
C GLY A 112 2.69 1.73 -4.31
N ARG A 113 2.10 2.31 -3.27
CA ARG A 113 0.75 1.98 -2.83
C ARG A 113 0.14 3.17 -2.13
N THR A 114 -1.16 3.38 -2.32
CA THR A 114 -1.89 4.44 -1.61
C THR A 114 -1.84 4.24 -0.10
N ILE A 115 -1.89 5.34 0.64
CA ILE A 115 -1.89 5.34 2.09
C ILE A 115 -3.04 4.46 2.61
N GLY A 116 -2.74 3.55 3.53
CA GLY A 116 -3.72 2.60 4.10
C GLY A 116 -3.91 1.30 3.31
N THR A 117 -3.24 1.11 2.16
CA THR A 117 -3.18 -0.19 1.48
C THR A 117 -2.31 -1.18 2.25
N HIS A 118 -2.82 -2.38 2.52
CA HIS A 118 -2.07 -3.38 3.29
C HIS A 118 -1.17 -4.26 2.42
N ALA A 119 -1.53 -4.45 1.14
CA ALA A 119 -0.71 -5.19 0.19
C ALA A 119 0.68 -4.54 0.07
N TYR A 120 1.72 -5.36 -0.03
CA TYR A 120 3.06 -4.87 -0.29
C TYR A 120 3.16 -4.32 -1.72
N ALA A 121 3.93 -3.26 -1.89
CA ALA A 121 4.36 -2.83 -3.22
C ALA A 121 5.38 -3.83 -3.77
N LEU A 122 5.51 -3.88 -5.09
CA LEU A 122 6.43 -4.79 -5.76
C LEU A 122 7.88 -4.43 -5.46
N THR A 123 8.78 -5.41 -5.43
CA THR A 123 10.19 -5.13 -5.10
C THR A 123 10.90 -4.56 -6.33
N LYS A 124 11.62 -3.44 -6.16
CA LYS A 124 12.42 -2.89 -7.26
C LYS A 124 13.47 -3.91 -7.70
N GLY A 125 13.58 -4.13 -9.02
CA GLY A 125 14.48 -5.11 -9.63
C GLY A 125 13.91 -6.53 -9.70
N GLU A 126 12.71 -6.78 -9.17
CA GLU A 126 11.98 -8.04 -9.36
C GLU A 126 11.65 -8.22 -10.85
N MET A 127 11.80 -9.44 -11.37
CA MET A 127 11.43 -9.74 -12.75
C MET A 127 9.91 -9.63 -12.93
N PHE A 128 9.51 -8.96 -14.01
CA PHE A 128 8.12 -8.75 -14.36
C PHE A 128 7.87 -9.27 -15.78
N LEU A 129 7.77 -10.59 -15.92
CA LEU A 129 7.51 -11.26 -17.18
C LEU A 129 6.24 -12.11 -17.06
N GLU A 130 5.46 -12.20 -18.14
CA GLU A 130 4.18 -12.93 -18.16
C GLU A 130 4.33 -14.41 -17.76
N GLU A 131 5.48 -15.01 -18.07
CA GLU A 131 5.83 -16.38 -17.68
C GLU A 131 5.91 -16.58 -16.16
N PHE A 132 6.30 -15.55 -15.40
CA PHE A 132 6.34 -15.57 -13.93
C PHE A 132 5.05 -15.02 -13.30
N ILE A 133 4.23 -14.29 -14.06
CA ILE A 133 3.01 -13.63 -13.60
C ILE A 133 1.85 -13.99 -14.53
N PRO A 134 1.36 -15.25 -14.50
CA PRO A 134 0.26 -15.64 -15.37
C PRO A 134 -1.00 -14.84 -14.98
N ASN A 135 -1.52 -14.09 -15.95
CA ASN A 135 -2.73 -13.24 -15.89
C ASN A 135 -2.57 -11.92 -15.11
N CYS A 136 -2.29 -11.98 -13.81
CA CYS A 136 -2.28 -10.79 -12.97
C CYS A 136 -1.41 -10.98 -11.72
N TYR A 137 -0.58 -9.97 -11.43
CA TYR A 137 0.25 -9.94 -10.22
C TYR A 137 -0.58 -10.06 -8.95
N PHE A 138 -1.75 -9.41 -8.91
CA PHE A 138 -2.72 -9.53 -7.83
C PHE A 138 -3.97 -10.28 -8.33
N PRO A 139 -4.04 -11.63 -8.25
CA PRO A 139 -5.17 -12.40 -8.79
C PRO A 139 -6.53 -12.05 -8.16
N TYR A 140 -6.52 -11.47 -6.96
CA TYR A 140 -7.71 -11.05 -6.23
C TYR A 140 -8.08 -9.56 -6.46
N CYS A 141 -7.42 -8.86 -7.37
CA CYS A 141 -7.75 -7.46 -7.66
C CYS A 141 -9.16 -7.32 -8.26
N LYS A 142 -9.84 -6.21 -7.94
CA LYS A 142 -11.12 -5.83 -8.55
C LYS A 142 -10.95 -5.28 -9.97
N ALA A 143 -9.86 -4.54 -10.20
CA ALA A 143 -9.55 -3.97 -11.50
C ALA A 143 -8.04 -3.85 -11.68
N LYS A 144 -7.60 -3.94 -12.94
CA LYS A 144 -6.23 -3.71 -13.39
C LYS A 144 -6.29 -2.74 -14.57
N PHE A 145 -5.48 -1.70 -14.53
CA PHE A 145 -5.31 -0.74 -15.61
C PHE A 145 -3.84 -0.68 -15.99
N SER A 146 -3.55 -0.51 -17.28
CA SER A 146 -2.17 -0.36 -17.75
C SER A 146 -2.07 0.65 -18.88
N TRP A 147 -1.00 1.44 -18.87
CA TRP A 147 -0.64 2.30 -20.00
C TRP A 147 0.86 2.19 -20.25
N ARG A 148 1.33 2.64 -21.42
CA ARG A 148 2.71 2.49 -21.85
C ARG A 148 3.27 3.82 -22.34
N LEU A 149 4.51 4.12 -21.95
CA LEU A 149 5.29 5.24 -22.47
C LEU A 149 6.69 4.75 -22.83
N GLY A 150 6.99 4.68 -24.13
CA GLY A 150 8.24 4.12 -24.62
C GLY A 150 8.37 2.62 -24.30
N GLY A 151 9.50 2.24 -23.69
CA GLY A 151 9.77 0.86 -23.25
C GLY A 151 9.02 0.45 -21.98
N THR A 152 8.56 1.40 -21.18
CA THR A 152 8.01 1.13 -19.84
C THR A 152 6.49 1.02 -19.84
N THR A 153 5.98 -0.02 -19.17
CA THR A 153 4.55 -0.18 -18.86
C THR A 153 4.29 0.24 -17.42
N PHE A 154 3.18 0.94 -17.18
CA PHE A 154 2.72 1.33 -15.87
C PHE A 154 1.43 0.59 -15.55
N HIS A 155 1.38 -0.05 -14.40
CA HIS A 155 0.26 -0.86 -13.96
C HIS A 155 -0.34 -0.28 -12.69
N TRP A 156 -1.66 -0.28 -12.62
CA TRP A 156 -2.45 0.11 -11.45
C TRP A 156 -3.44 -1.01 -11.10
N TRP A 157 -3.47 -1.41 -9.84
CA TRP A 157 -4.39 -2.42 -9.34
C TRP A 157 -5.28 -1.83 -8.26
N ILE A 158 -6.59 -2.02 -8.40
CA ILE A 158 -7.56 -1.75 -7.35
C ILE A 158 -7.84 -3.05 -6.61
N LEU A 159 -7.52 -3.08 -5.32
CA LEU A 159 -7.69 -4.24 -4.46
C LEU A 159 -9.06 -4.17 -3.74
N PRO A 160 -9.67 -5.32 -3.42
CA PRO A 160 -10.89 -5.35 -2.66
C PRO A 160 -10.67 -4.87 -1.22
N SER A 161 -11.54 -4.00 -0.74
CA SER A 161 -11.67 -3.65 0.69
C SER A 161 -12.50 -4.67 1.49
N ILE A 162 -13.26 -5.51 0.77
CA ILE A 162 -14.21 -6.50 1.27
C ILE A 162 -14.17 -7.69 0.32
N ILE A 163 -14.04 -8.90 0.85
CA ILE A 163 -14.20 -10.16 0.10
C ILE A 163 -15.34 -10.93 0.75
N GLU A 164 -16.34 -11.32 -0.04
CA GLU A 164 -17.49 -12.07 0.45
C GLU A 164 -17.10 -13.45 0.97
N VAL A 165 -17.80 -13.86 2.03
CA VAL A 165 -17.68 -15.19 2.60
C VAL A 165 -18.41 -16.17 1.68
N ALA A 166 -17.70 -17.18 1.19
CA ALA A 166 -18.34 -18.28 0.48
C ALA A 166 -19.06 -19.18 1.51
N PRO A 167 -20.32 -19.57 1.27
CA PRO A 167 -21.00 -20.51 2.14
C PRO A 167 -20.51 -21.95 1.91
N ASP A 168 -20.74 -22.78 2.93
CA ASP A 168 -20.55 -24.23 2.99
C ASP A 168 -19.13 -24.78 2.97
N ASP A 169 -18.56 -24.79 4.17
CA ASP A 169 -17.62 -25.83 4.57
C ASP A 169 -17.91 -26.18 6.05
N ASN A 170 -18.07 -27.45 6.39
CA ASN A 170 -18.39 -27.88 7.76
C ASN A 170 -17.17 -28.04 8.68
N ARG A 171 -15.96 -28.04 8.13
CA ARG A 171 -14.71 -28.22 8.89
C ARG A 171 -14.46 -27.02 9.79
N ASN A 172 -13.75 -27.22 10.88
CA ASN A 172 -13.27 -26.09 11.68
C ASN A 172 -11.96 -25.52 11.07
N TRP A 173 -11.59 -24.26 11.38
CA TRP A 173 -10.39 -23.66 10.77
C TRP A 173 -9.08 -24.41 11.10
N ARG A 174 -9.00 -25.11 12.25
CA ARG A 174 -7.82 -25.88 12.66
C ARG A 174 -7.67 -27.13 11.81
N GLU A 175 -8.78 -27.84 11.55
CA GLU A 175 -8.82 -28.99 10.64
C GLU A 175 -8.38 -28.58 9.25
N VAL A 176 -8.89 -27.45 8.73
CA VAL A 176 -8.48 -26.94 7.42
C VAL A 176 -6.98 -26.61 7.41
N LEU A 177 -6.46 -25.93 8.43
CA LEU A 177 -5.03 -25.62 8.52
C LEU A 177 -4.16 -26.87 8.62
N GLU A 178 -4.59 -27.85 9.41
CA GLU A 178 -3.88 -29.12 9.59
C GLU A 178 -3.80 -29.91 8.28
N ASN A 179 -4.92 -30.00 7.55
CA ASN A 179 -4.93 -30.62 6.21
C ASN A 179 -3.94 -29.93 5.27
N ILE A 180 -3.98 -28.59 5.19
CA ILE A 180 -3.05 -27.84 4.34
C ILE A 180 -1.59 -28.14 4.72
N ILE A 181 -1.27 -28.17 6.02
CA ILE A 181 0.09 -28.44 6.51
C ILE A 181 0.53 -29.86 6.17
N MET A 182 -0.36 -30.84 6.32
CA MET A 182 -0.09 -32.23 5.94
C MET A 182 0.21 -32.35 4.45
N ASP A 183 -0.55 -31.63 3.62
CA ASP A 183 -0.42 -31.67 2.15
C ASP A 183 0.86 -30.98 1.66
N ILE A 184 1.22 -29.81 2.21
CA ILE A 184 2.39 -29.04 1.74
C ILE A 184 3.69 -29.40 2.46
N ASN A 185 3.61 -30.04 3.63
CA ASN A 185 4.73 -30.42 4.50
C ASN A 185 5.83 -29.33 4.61
N PRO A 186 5.54 -28.18 5.25
CA PRO A 186 6.36 -26.98 5.12
C PRO A 186 7.67 -27.03 5.94
N PRO A 187 8.84 -26.72 5.35
CA PRO A 187 10.04 -26.34 6.10
C PRO A 187 9.90 -24.87 6.53
N PRO A 188 10.33 -24.42 7.74
CA PRO A 188 11.14 -25.06 8.78
C PRO A 188 10.28 -25.59 9.95
N GLY A 189 9.54 -26.68 9.72
CA GLY A 189 8.79 -27.38 10.76
C GLY A 189 7.38 -26.82 10.96
N GLU A 190 6.47 -27.72 11.27
CA GLU A 190 5.02 -27.43 11.39
C GLU A 190 4.69 -26.34 12.42
N ILE A 191 5.40 -26.31 13.56
CA ILE A 191 5.10 -25.38 14.66
C ILE A 191 5.37 -23.94 14.23
N ASP A 192 6.55 -23.66 13.67
CA ASP A 192 6.95 -22.32 13.25
C ASP A 192 6.07 -21.83 12.10
N PHE A 193 5.72 -22.73 11.19
CA PHE A 193 4.78 -22.45 10.12
C PHE A 193 3.39 -22.06 10.66
N ARG A 194 2.83 -22.84 11.60
CA ARG A 194 1.55 -22.52 12.26
C ARG A 194 1.60 -21.18 12.97
N LEU A 195 2.71 -20.85 13.63
CA LEU A 195 2.88 -19.56 14.31
C LEU A 195 2.91 -18.40 13.31
N SER A 196 3.63 -18.55 12.20
CA SER A 196 3.72 -17.54 11.14
C SER A 196 2.34 -17.23 10.53
N VAL A 197 1.63 -18.26 10.05
CA VAL A 197 0.31 -18.10 9.41
C VAL A 197 -0.70 -17.47 10.37
N ASN A 198 -0.76 -17.93 11.63
CA ASN A 198 -1.65 -17.35 12.62
C ASN A 198 -1.24 -15.92 13.02
N GLY A 199 0.05 -15.64 13.06
CA GLY A 199 0.60 -14.31 13.34
C GLY A 199 0.17 -13.29 12.31
N ILE A 200 0.19 -13.65 11.02
CA ILE A 200 -0.24 -12.78 9.92
C ILE A 200 -1.71 -12.35 10.08
N ILE A 201 -2.62 -13.30 10.30
CA ILE A 201 -4.06 -12.99 10.47
C ILE A 201 -4.31 -12.25 11.80
N ALA A 202 -3.59 -12.60 12.87
CA ALA A 202 -3.70 -11.90 14.15
C ALA A 202 -3.26 -10.44 14.04
N ALA A 203 -2.16 -10.17 13.33
CA ALA A 203 -1.68 -8.82 13.03
C ALA A 203 -2.69 -8.05 12.18
N ALA A 204 -3.25 -8.68 11.13
CA ALA A 204 -4.31 -8.12 10.30
C ALA A 204 -5.54 -7.72 11.12
N ASN A 205 -6.00 -8.59 12.02
CA ASN A 205 -7.14 -8.32 12.90
C ASN A 205 -6.84 -7.18 13.88
N GLY A 206 -5.64 -7.16 14.46
CA GLY A 206 -5.22 -6.09 15.37
C GLY A 206 -5.17 -4.72 14.68
N GLU A 207 -4.69 -4.68 13.43
CA GLU A 207 -4.68 -3.47 12.61
C GLU A 207 -6.10 -3.02 12.23
N LEU A 208 -6.95 -3.94 11.75
CA LEU A 208 -8.33 -3.62 11.37
C LEU A 208 -9.14 -3.08 12.56
N LYS A 209 -8.89 -3.56 13.78
CA LYS A 209 -9.51 -3.00 15.00
C LYS A 209 -9.08 -1.56 15.32
N ARG A 210 -7.88 -1.17 14.90
CA ARG A 210 -7.35 0.20 15.09
C ARG A 210 -7.67 1.12 13.92
N ALA A 211 -7.95 0.57 12.75
CA ALA A 211 -8.30 1.32 11.56
C ALA A 211 -9.62 2.08 11.79
N LYS A 212 -9.59 3.40 11.58
CA LYS A 212 -10.79 4.26 11.66
C LYS A 212 -11.56 4.33 10.35
N THR A 213 -10.89 4.00 9.24
CA THR A 213 -11.38 4.19 7.87
C THR A 213 -12.08 2.95 7.30
N THR A 214 -11.86 1.77 7.89
CA THR A 214 -12.39 0.49 7.39
C THR A 214 -13.33 -0.11 8.42
N LYS A 215 -14.52 -0.55 7.98
CA LYS A 215 -15.50 -1.19 8.86
C LYS A 215 -14.95 -2.51 9.40
N TYR A 216 -14.95 -2.67 10.72
CA TYR A 216 -14.61 -3.94 11.36
C TYR A 216 -15.67 -4.99 11.00
N SER A 217 -15.30 -5.94 10.15
CA SER A 217 -16.18 -6.99 9.63
C SER A 217 -15.38 -8.24 9.27
N VAL A 218 -16.07 -9.38 9.08
CA VAL A 218 -15.42 -10.63 8.64
C VAL A 218 -14.84 -10.43 7.24
N GLU A 219 -15.59 -9.80 6.37
CA GLU A 219 -15.27 -9.59 4.96
C GLU A 219 -14.07 -8.66 4.76
N SER A 220 -13.96 -7.61 5.59
CA SER A 220 -12.78 -6.74 5.61
C SER A 220 -11.54 -7.45 6.15
N LEU A 221 -11.69 -8.31 7.17
CA LEU A 221 -10.55 -9.09 7.69
C LEU A 221 -10.05 -10.11 6.66
N ILE A 222 -10.96 -10.73 5.89
CA ILE A 222 -10.58 -11.60 4.77
C ILE A 222 -9.76 -10.81 3.75
N ALA A 223 -10.26 -9.66 3.30
CA ALA A 223 -9.58 -8.81 2.32
C ALA A 223 -8.14 -8.44 2.74
N ILE A 224 -7.96 -7.96 3.98
CA ILE A 224 -6.64 -7.59 4.52
C ILE A 224 -5.74 -8.82 4.65
N SER A 225 -6.29 -9.97 5.05
CA SER A 225 -5.53 -11.21 5.18
C SER A 225 -4.96 -11.63 3.82
N PHE A 226 -5.79 -11.65 2.76
CA PHE A 226 -5.33 -11.94 1.40
C PHE A 226 -4.20 -11.00 0.96
N GLN A 227 -4.34 -9.70 1.23
CA GLN A 227 -3.31 -8.70 0.93
C GLN A 227 -1.98 -8.96 1.66
N ARG A 228 -2.03 -9.42 2.92
CA ARG A 228 -0.85 -9.66 3.75
C ARG A 228 -0.16 -10.99 3.49
N PHE A 229 -0.89 -11.99 2.99
CA PHE A 229 -0.31 -13.26 2.56
C PHE A 229 0.39 -13.13 1.21
N HIS A 230 -0.05 -12.21 0.34
CA HIS A 230 0.56 -12.01 -0.96
C HIS A 230 2.06 -11.63 -0.86
N ASN A 231 2.88 -12.13 -1.78
CA ASN A 231 4.34 -11.95 -1.85
C ASN A 231 5.12 -12.44 -0.62
N ARG A 232 4.69 -13.57 -0.06
CA ARG A 232 5.45 -14.32 0.93
C ARG A 232 5.89 -15.64 0.31
N ASP A 233 7.08 -15.64 -0.27
CA ASP A 233 7.66 -16.82 -0.92
C ASP A 233 7.71 -18.01 0.03
N GLU A 234 7.96 -17.77 1.32
CA GLU A 234 7.95 -18.78 2.36
C GLU A 234 6.58 -19.43 2.59
N LEU A 235 5.50 -18.80 2.10
CA LEU A 235 4.12 -19.28 2.18
C LEU A 235 3.52 -19.58 0.79
N ALA A 236 4.33 -19.62 -0.28
CA ALA A 236 3.81 -19.79 -1.64
C ALA A 236 2.94 -21.06 -1.80
N ASN A 237 3.42 -22.21 -1.31
CA ASN A 237 2.68 -23.48 -1.33
C ASN A 237 1.37 -23.41 -0.52
N PHE A 238 1.38 -22.66 0.58
CA PHE A 238 0.20 -22.46 1.42
C PHE A 238 -0.87 -21.63 0.71
N ILE A 239 -0.46 -20.56 0.04
CA ILE A 239 -1.35 -19.66 -0.69
C ILE A 239 -1.95 -20.35 -1.93
N ALA A 240 -1.15 -21.19 -2.60
CA ALA A 240 -1.57 -21.96 -3.75
C ALA A 240 -2.52 -23.13 -3.40
N HIS A 241 -2.63 -23.50 -2.13
CA HIS A 241 -3.45 -24.63 -1.71
C HIS A 241 -4.96 -24.36 -1.92
N PRO A 242 -5.75 -25.32 -2.45
CA PRO A 242 -7.19 -25.13 -2.71
C PRO A 242 -7.98 -24.67 -1.48
N ASP A 243 -7.63 -25.19 -0.30
CA ASP A 243 -8.27 -24.84 0.97
C ASP A 243 -7.79 -23.52 1.61
N PHE A 244 -6.82 -22.80 1.02
CA PHE A 244 -6.29 -21.54 1.56
C PHE A 244 -7.40 -20.51 1.82
N LYS A 245 -8.27 -20.31 0.82
CA LYS A 245 -9.40 -19.37 0.92
C LYS A 245 -10.36 -19.75 2.05
N VAL A 246 -10.64 -21.05 2.20
CA VAL A 246 -11.51 -21.60 3.24
C VAL A 246 -10.90 -21.36 4.63
N TYR A 247 -9.60 -21.58 4.78
CA TYR A 247 -8.87 -21.30 6.02
C TYR A 247 -9.00 -19.84 6.43
N VAL A 248 -8.69 -18.90 5.52
CA VAL A 248 -8.74 -17.45 5.81
C VAL A 248 -10.15 -17.03 6.21
N GLN A 249 -11.17 -17.49 5.48
CA GLN A 249 -12.57 -17.20 5.79
C GLN A 249 -12.97 -17.70 7.18
N LYS A 250 -12.73 -18.97 7.50
CA LYS A 250 -13.10 -19.55 8.81
C LYS A 250 -12.35 -18.91 9.96
N ARG A 251 -11.06 -18.61 9.77
CA ARG A 251 -10.25 -17.95 10.79
C ARG A 251 -10.71 -16.52 11.04
N ALA A 252 -11.07 -15.78 9.98
CA ALA A 252 -11.65 -14.44 10.12
C ALA A 252 -12.99 -14.46 10.86
N ILE A 253 -13.87 -15.42 10.53
CA ILE A 253 -15.15 -15.64 11.24
C ILE A 253 -14.91 -15.87 12.73
N GLU A 254 -13.99 -16.76 13.10
CA GLU A 254 -13.69 -17.04 14.51
C GLU A 254 -13.20 -15.79 15.25
N LEU A 255 -12.30 -15.00 14.65
CA LEU A 255 -11.70 -13.84 15.29
C LEU A 255 -12.68 -12.67 15.49
N VAL A 256 -13.57 -12.44 14.53
CA VAL A 256 -14.57 -11.35 14.58
C VAL A 256 -15.78 -11.74 15.43
N ARG A 257 -16.23 -13.00 15.34
CA ARG A 257 -17.41 -13.49 16.08
C ARG A 257 -17.07 -13.99 17.49
N LYS A 258 -15.79 -14.09 17.87
CA LYS A 258 -15.42 -14.39 19.26
C LYS A 258 -15.91 -13.26 20.16
N PRO A 259 -16.77 -13.51 21.15
CA PRO A 259 -17.06 -12.50 22.16
C PRO A 259 -15.77 -12.16 22.91
N GLU A 260 -15.57 -10.89 23.24
CA GLU A 260 -14.43 -10.38 24.03
C GLU A 260 -14.36 -11.03 25.42
N LYS A 261 -13.94 -12.30 25.50
CA LYS A 261 -13.52 -12.91 26.76
C LYS A 261 -12.08 -12.48 27.02
N ARG A 262 -11.89 -11.29 27.63
CA ARG A 262 -10.78 -10.94 28.56
C ARG A 262 -10.81 -9.45 28.98
N LYS A 263 -11.73 -9.12 29.89
CA LYS A 263 -11.46 -8.17 30.99
C LYS A 263 -11.95 -8.82 32.29
N ARG A 264 -11.03 -9.50 32.98
CA ARG A 264 -11.05 -10.05 34.36
C ARG A 264 -9.97 -11.15 34.35
N ARG A 265 -8.90 -11.10 35.13
CA ARG A 265 -8.83 -10.81 36.57
C ARG A 265 -7.50 -10.09 36.89
N SER A 266 -7.56 -8.85 37.35
CA SER A 266 -6.64 -8.41 38.41
C SER A 266 -7.17 -9.01 39.71
N LYS A 267 -6.37 -9.85 40.34
CA LYS A 267 -6.41 -10.10 41.77
C LYS A 267 -5.07 -9.65 42.31
#